data_AF-A0A816KQU7-F1
#
_entry.id   AF-A0A816KQU7-F1
#
_cell.length_a   1.000
_cell.length_b   1.000
_cell.length_c   1.000
_cell.angle_alpha   90.00
_cell.angle_beta   90.00
_cell.angle_gamma   90.00
#
_symmetry.space_group_name_H-M   'P 1'
#
loop_
_entity.id
_entity.type
_entity.pdbx_description
1 polymer ?
#
loop_
_entity_poly.entity_id
_entity_poly.type
_entity_poly.pdbx_seq_one_letter_code
_entity_poly.pdbx_strand_id
1 'polypeptide(L)'
;MQKPPSKVSDFYNGCRCGDFNQVQQLLSTMSLDEINKIESNGSTALHAACYHDHYDIVKMLLNAGASRSIRNRRYNLTPFQEAHTEQIRKLFFRANSTNGLTSDADIDRFTGFSVHTEWVMESKQGADWKTNLYKWLRVQQSFQEMIAFLEDRYLVDHVIRECNNERDKSAIQWFFHQAVLQQDVQYFVKAYTSISPFYSIVNTHMAESLLRFFRWDSDTRHPNTLEKSMGYLASIFINHPDLRTFSYTGITYRGLMLCQYDLSVYNVGKRLLNKSFLSTSIDRCVAESFAGVDRANFMRRNLNNDLIQYTTLCIYKITNSSTALNIGTISEVPLEQEVLIMPLCAFEIISIKQHSSNESNIHIEIELEECVGSSVNDINESTHSVPQNLHPRIVC
;
A
#
# COMPACT_ATOMS: atom_id res chain seq x y z
N MET A 1 -2.11 -41.70 -24.84
CA MET A 1 -0.77 -41.39 -24.32
C MET A 1 -0.89 -40.13 -23.47
N GLN A 2 -0.66 -40.23 -22.15
CA GLN A 2 -0.55 -39.02 -21.32
C GLN A 2 0.71 -38.28 -21.77
N LYS A 3 0.55 -37.01 -22.15
CA LYS A 3 1.68 -36.09 -22.37
C LYS A 3 2.52 -36.14 -21.09
N PRO A 4 3.87 -36.25 -21.17
CA PRO A 4 4.68 -36.23 -19.96
C PRO A 4 4.29 -35.00 -19.13
N PRO A 5 4.14 -35.14 -17.80
CA PRO A 5 3.74 -34.01 -16.98
C PRO A 5 4.75 -32.88 -17.21
N SER A 6 4.22 -31.70 -17.50
CA SER A 6 5.07 -30.51 -17.65
C SER A 6 5.74 -30.22 -16.31
N LYS A 7 6.90 -29.54 -16.32
CA LYS A 7 7.60 -29.07 -15.09
C LYS A 7 6.63 -28.41 -14.09
N VAL A 8 5.68 -27.61 -14.57
CA VAL A 8 4.63 -26.98 -13.77
C VAL A 8 3.69 -28.00 -13.13
N SER A 9 3.28 -29.03 -13.89
CA SER A 9 2.43 -30.10 -13.39
C SER A 9 3.15 -30.97 -12.34
N ASP A 10 4.45 -31.23 -12.52
CA ASP A 10 5.27 -31.92 -11.52
C ASP A 10 5.40 -31.09 -10.24
N PHE A 11 5.64 -29.79 -10.37
CA PHE A 11 5.67 -28.86 -9.25
C PHE A 11 4.34 -28.80 -8.48
N TYR A 12 3.23 -28.69 -9.21
CA TYR A 12 1.89 -28.75 -8.62
C TYR A 12 1.67 -30.08 -7.88
N ASN A 13 2.04 -31.21 -8.49
CA ASN A 13 1.87 -32.52 -7.87
C ASN A 13 2.74 -32.69 -6.62
N GLY A 14 3.99 -32.20 -6.64
CA GLY A 14 4.85 -32.17 -5.44
C GLY A 14 4.21 -31.37 -4.31
N CYS A 15 3.65 -30.20 -4.62
CA CYS A 15 2.93 -29.38 -3.65
C CYS A 15 1.67 -30.06 -3.12
N ARG A 16 0.94 -30.80 -3.97
CA ARG A 16 -0.27 -31.54 -3.59
C ARG A 16 0.04 -32.74 -2.69
N CYS A 17 1.12 -33.46 -3.01
CA CYS A 17 1.49 -34.71 -2.34
C CYS A 17 2.36 -34.50 -1.10
N GLY A 18 2.86 -33.29 -0.85
CA GLY A 18 3.73 -33.00 0.30
C GLY A 18 5.20 -33.33 0.05
N ASP A 19 5.64 -33.45 -1.21
CA ASP A 19 7.04 -33.76 -1.54
C ASP A 19 7.91 -32.50 -1.43
N PHE A 20 8.33 -32.20 -0.20
CA PHE A 20 9.12 -31.02 0.11
C PHE A 20 10.40 -30.91 -0.73
N ASN A 21 11.14 -32.02 -0.90
CA ASN A 21 12.42 -32.02 -1.60
C ASN A 21 12.24 -31.76 -3.10
N GLN A 22 11.24 -32.39 -3.73
CA GLN A 22 10.92 -32.14 -5.12
C GLN A 22 10.50 -30.69 -5.34
N VAL A 23 9.63 -30.16 -4.48
CA VAL A 23 9.18 -28.76 -4.58
C VAL A 23 10.38 -27.82 -4.42
N GLN A 24 11.24 -28.02 -3.43
CA GLN A 24 12.43 -27.19 -3.21
C GLN A 24 13.35 -27.19 -4.44
N GLN A 25 13.62 -28.36 -5.02
CA GLN A 25 14.46 -28.49 -6.21
C GLN A 25 13.87 -27.74 -7.41
N LEU A 26 12.59 -27.96 -7.71
CA LEU A 26 11.93 -27.34 -8.86
C LEU A 26 11.84 -25.82 -8.71
N LEU A 27 11.47 -25.35 -7.52
CA LEU A 27 11.31 -23.93 -7.20
C LEU A 27 12.56 -23.10 -7.48
N SER A 28 13.76 -23.68 -7.31
CA SER A 28 15.04 -22.99 -7.58
C SER A 28 15.24 -22.56 -9.04
N THR A 29 14.46 -23.14 -9.97
CA THR A 29 14.57 -22.88 -11.41
C THR A 29 13.28 -22.34 -12.03
N MET A 30 12.24 -22.10 -11.23
CA MET A 30 10.92 -21.70 -11.74
C MET A 30 10.76 -20.18 -11.74
N SER A 31 10.08 -19.67 -12.77
CA SER A 31 9.62 -18.27 -12.80
C SER A 31 8.33 -18.10 -11.99
N LEU A 32 8.00 -16.85 -11.65
CA LEU A 32 6.73 -16.55 -10.97
C LEU A 32 5.51 -16.90 -11.83
N ASP A 33 5.59 -16.79 -13.15
CA ASP A 33 4.51 -17.25 -14.05
C ASP A 33 4.27 -18.76 -13.94
N GLU A 34 5.35 -19.54 -13.79
CA GLU A 34 5.25 -20.98 -13.60
C GLU A 34 4.71 -21.33 -12.20
N ILE A 35 5.18 -20.65 -11.16
CA ILE A 35 4.73 -20.85 -9.76
C ILE A 35 3.24 -20.52 -9.61
N ASN A 36 2.81 -19.40 -10.21
CA ASN A 36 1.44 -18.89 -10.12
C ASN A 36 0.50 -19.48 -11.18
N LYS A 37 0.96 -20.44 -11.97
CA LYS A 37 0.15 -21.05 -13.02
C LYS A 37 -1.07 -21.75 -12.42
N ILE A 38 -2.24 -21.46 -12.99
CA ILE A 38 -3.47 -22.21 -12.74
C ILE A 38 -3.43 -23.49 -13.59
N GLU A 39 -3.40 -24.64 -12.93
CA GLU A 39 -3.41 -25.95 -13.58
C GLU A 39 -4.78 -26.30 -14.16
N SER A 40 -4.85 -27.42 -14.88
CA SER A 40 -6.07 -27.91 -15.55
C SER A 40 -7.26 -28.13 -14.62
N ASN A 41 -7.03 -28.39 -13.32
CA ASN A 41 -8.07 -28.52 -12.31
C ASN A 41 -8.60 -27.17 -11.80
N GLY A 42 -8.04 -26.06 -12.25
CA GLY A 42 -8.45 -24.71 -11.88
C GLY A 42 -7.74 -24.11 -10.67
N SER A 43 -6.73 -24.78 -10.10
CA SER A 43 -6.01 -24.33 -8.90
C SER A 43 -4.53 -24.06 -9.17
N THR A 44 -3.90 -23.20 -8.38
CA THR A 44 -2.43 -23.03 -8.36
C THR A 44 -1.78 -24.02 -7.40
N ALA A 45 -0.45 -24.16 -7.47
CA ALA A 45 0.31 -24.99 -6.53
C ALA A 45 0.10 -24.58 -5.06
N LEU A 46 -0.04 -23.28 -4.78
CA LEU A 46 -0.29 -22.77 -3.43
C LEU A 46 -1.68 -23.20 -2.89
N HIS A 47 -2.71 -23.22 -3.73
CA HIS A 47 -4.02 -23.76 -3.34
C HIS A 47 -3.91 -25.23 -2.94
N ALA A 48 -3.18 -26.03 -3.73
CA ALA A 48 -3.00 -27.46 -3.46
C ALA A 48 -2.28 -27.69 -2.13
N ALA A 49 -1.19 -26.96 -1.87
CA ALA A 49 -0.46 -27.05 -0.61
C ALA A 49 -1.32 -26.64 0.60
N CYS A 50 -2.17 -25.61 0.45
CA CYS A 50 -3.09 -25.17 1.51
C CYS A 50 -4.19 -26.20 1.78
N TYR A 51 -4.86 -26.69 0.73
CA TYR A 51 -5.97 -27.65 0.83
C TYR A 51 -5.53 -28.98 1.46
N HIS A 52 -4.29 -29.40 1.19
CA HIS A 52 -3.72 -30.65 1.72
C HIS A 52 -2.88 -30.45 3.00
N ASP A 53 -2.95 -29.27 3.62
CA ASP A 53 -2.31 -28.94 4.89
C ASP A 53 -0.77 -29.12 4.94
N HIS A 54 -0.07 -28.87 3.82
CA HIS A 54 1.39 -28.98 3.73
C HIS A 54 2.09 -27.69 4.22
N TYR A 55 2.08 -27.45 5.52
CA TYR A 55 2.59 -26.22 6.16
C TYR A 55 3.96 -25.74 5.65
N ASP A 56 4.98 -26.61 5.63
CA ASP A 56 6.34 -26.22 5.22
C ASP A 56 6.42 -25.86 3.74
N ILE A 57 5.61 -26.52 2.89
CA ILE A 57 5.49 -26.19 1.47
C ILE A 57 4.77 -24.86 1.31
N VAL A 58 3.67 -24.61 2.02
CA VAL A 58 2.98 -23.32 1.98
C VAL A 58 3.93 -22.19 2.35
N LYS A 59 4.67 -22.35 3.46
CA LYS A 59 5.68 -21.37 3.89
C LYS A 59 6.74 -21.15 2.80
N MET A 60 7.25 -22.22 2.19
CA MET A 60 8.25 -22.13 1.12
C MET A 60 7.71 -21.41 -0.13
N LEU A 61 6.48 -21.71 -0.56
CA LEU A 61 5.84 -21.06 -1.70
C LEU A 61 5.59 -19.57 -1.47
N LEU A 62 5.05 -19.22 -0.29
CA LEU A 62 4.82 -17.83 0.10
C LEU A 62 6.14 -17.04 0.16
N ASN A 63 7.20 -17.65 0.69
CA ASN A 63 8.54 -17.07 0.70
C ASN A 63 9.10 -16.88 -0.71
N ALA A 64 8.73 -17.72 -1.66
CA ALA A 64 9.15 -17.62 -3.05
C ALA A 64 8.34 -16.62 -3.89
N GLY A 65 7.39 -15.90 -3.28
CA GLY A 65 6.57 -14.91 -3.97
C GLY A 65 5.34 -15.48 -4.67
N ALA A 66 4.91 -16.70 -4.32
CA ALA A 66 3.62 -17.22 -4.78
C ALA A 66 2.49 -16.23 -4.42
N SER A 67 1.64 -15.91 -5.38
CA SER A 67 0.57 -14.94 -5.20
C SER A 67 -0.46 -15.45 -4.21
N ARG A 68 -0.82 -14.57 -3.28
CA ARG A 68 -1.79 -14.82 -2.21
C ARG A 68 -3.23 -14.56 -2.65
N SER A 69 -3.41 -13.86 -3.77
CA SER A 69 -4.72 -13.33 -4.20
C SER A 69 -5.36 -14.07 -5.37
N ILE A 70 -4.60 -14.93 -6.09
CA ILE A 70 -5.15 -15.68 -7.24
C ILE A 70 -6.32 -16.53 -6.78
N ARG A 71 -7.45 -16.40 -7.47
CA ARG A 71 -8.66 -17.20 -7.19
C ARG A 71 -8.69 -18.41 -8.09
N ASN A 72 -8.99 -19.58 -7.52
CA ASN A 72 -9.18 -20.79 -8.31
C ASN A 72 -10.42 -20.65 -9.23
N ARG A 73 -10.42 -21.37 -10.37
CA ARG A 73 -11.49 -21.25 -11.36
C ARG A 73 -12.81 -21.89 -10.93
N ARG A 74 -12.74 -22.92 -10.09
CA ARG A 74 -13.90 -23.77 -9.78
C ARG A 74 -14.79 -23.18 -8.70
N TYR A 75 -14.19 -22.63 -7.64
CA TYR A 75 -14.90 -22.16 -6.46
C TYR A 75 -14.70 -20.66 -6.21
N ASN A 76 -13.88 -20.01 -7.05
CA ASN A 76 -13.50 -18.62 -6.87
C ASN A 76 -12.93 -18.38 -5.46
N LEU A 77 -12.09 -19.29 -4.96
CA LEU A 77 -11.46 -19.19 -3.63
C LEU A 77 -9.99 -18.78 -3.76
N THR A 78 -9.49 -18.00 -2.80
CA THR A 78 -8.04 -17.74 -2.66
C THR A 78 -7.35 -18.92 -1.96
N PRO A 79 -6.00 -19.03 -2.00
CA PRO A 79 -5.31 -20.09 -1.29
C PRO A 79 -5.54 -20.07 0.22
N PHE A 80 -5.70 -18.88 0.82
CA PHE A 80 -6.07 -18.75 2.23
C PHE A 80 -7.42 -19.41 2.54
N GLN A 81 -8.41 -19.26 1.64
CA GLN A 81 -9.75 -19.81 1.84
C GLN A 81 -9.77 -21.34 1.69
N GLU A 82 -8.79 -21.93 1.00
CA GLU A 82 -8.59 -23.39 0.92
C GLU A 82 -7.90 -23.96 2.16
N ALA A 83 -7.26 -23.13 3.00
CA ALA A 83 -6.56 -23.62 4.18
C ALA A 83 -7.54 -24.05 5.29
N HIS A 84 -7.39 -25.27 5.79
CA HIS A 84 -8.23 -25.82 6.86
C HIS A 84 -7.67 -25.57 8.26
N THR A 85 -6.34 -25.46 8.38
CA THR A 85 -5.66 -25.30 9.66
C THR A 85 -5.31 -23.85 9.99
N GLU A 86 -5.45 -23.50 11.27
CA GLU A 86 -5.09 -22.16 11.77
C GLU A 86 -3.60 -21.88 11.61
N GLN A 87 -2.74 -22.91 11.71
CA GLN A 87 -1.30 -22.78 11.52
C GLN A 87 -0.95 -22.28 10.11
N ILE A 88 -1.60 -22.82 9.08
CA ILE A 88 -1.41 -22.36 7.70
C ILE A 88 -2.01 -20.98 7.48
N ARG A 89 -3.22 -20.73 8.00
CA ARG A 89 -3.88 -19.42 7.89
C ARG A 89 -3.00 -18.28 8.43
N LYS A 90 -2.30 -18.52 9.55
CA LYS A 90 -1.36 -17.55 10.14
C LYS A 90 -0.24 -17.11 9.19
N LEU A 91 0.18 -17.95 8.24
CA LEU A 91 1.23 -17.61 7.27
C LEU A 91 0.81 -16.53 6.25
N PHE A 92 -0.49 -16.25 6.13
CA PHE A 92 -1.00 -15.24 5.21
C PHE A 92 -1.04 -13.83 5.80
N PHE A 93 -0.84 -13.67 7.11
CA PHE A 93 -0.87 -12.38 7.79
C PHE A 93 0.54 -11.80 7.94
N ARG A 94 0.74 -10.54 7.52
CA ARG A 94 2.02 -9.85 7.71
C ARG A 94 2.38 -9.59 9.17
N ALA A 95 1.38 -9.22 9.98
CA ALA A 95 1.59 -8.92 11.40
C ALA A 95 2.22 -10.10 12.19
N ASN A 96 2.03 -11.34 11.70
CA ASN A 96 2.51 -12.57 12.30
C ASN A 96 3.87 -13.05 11.77
N SER A 97 4.53 -12.31 10.87
CA SER A 97 5.86 -12.64 10.33
C SER A 97 6.96 -12.33 11.36
N THR A 98 6.96 -13.04 12.50
CA THR A 98 7.87 -12.82 13.64
C THR A 98 9.09 -13.74 13.66
N ASN A 99 9.35 -14.50 12.60
CA ASN A 99 10.53 -15.38 12.54
C ASN A 99 11.78 -14.70 11.98
N GLY A 100 12.02 -13.41 12.28
CA GLY A 100 13.31 -12.74 12.10
C GLY A 100 13.93 -12.79 10.69
N LEU A 101 13.11 -12.99 9.64
CA LEU A 101 13.57 -13.19 8.25
C LEU A 101 13.03 -12.13 7.27
N THR A 102 12.21 -11.19 7.75
CA THR A 102 11.81 -10.00 6.99
C THR A 102 12.69 -8.85 7.45
N SER A 103 13.29 -8.11 6.50
CA SER A 103 13.96 -6.86 6.81
C SER A 103 12.97 -5.89 7.45
N ASP A 104 13.47 -4.94 8.23
CA ASP A 104 12.67 -3.93 8.94
C ASP A 104 11.65 -3.19 8.01
N ALA A 105 11.89 -3.19 6.70
CA ALA A 105 11.04 -2.60 5.66
C ALA A 105 9.60 -3.15 5.56
N ASP A 106 9.34 -4.41 5.92
CA ASP A 106 7.96 -4.99 5.89
C ASP A 106 7.10 -4.50 7.08
N ILE A 107 7.75 -4.02 8.14
CA ILE A 107 7.13 -3.49 9.37
C ILE A 107 6.77 -2.01 9.17
N ASP A 108 7.49 -1.31 8.30
CA ASP A 108 7.39 0.14 8.07
C ASP A 108 6.16 0.58 7.24
N ARG A 109 5.29 -0.35 6.80
CA ARG A 109 4.03 -0.01 6.13
C ARG A 109 3.12 0.86 7.01
N PHE A 110 3.16 0.61 8.31
CA PHE A 110 2.33 1.25 9.32
C PHE A 110 3.14 1.97 10.40
N THR A 111 4.47 2.07 10.26
CA THR A 111 5.34 2.77 11.22
C THR A 111 6.26 3.72 10.46
N GLY A 112 5.76 4.91 10.12
CA GLY A 112 6.62 5.97 9.60
C GLY A 112 7.68 6.36 10.63
N PHE A 113 8.96 6.44 10.24
CA PHE A 113 10.05 6.86 11.14
C PHE A 113 10.01 8.36 11.52
N SER A 114 9.18 9.15 10.84
CA SER A 114 9.05 10.58 11.10
C SER A 114 7.77 11.14 10.48
N VAL A 115 6.91 11.76 11.28
CA VAL A 115 5.69 12.43 10.79
C VAL A 115 6.01 13.52 9.74
N HIS A 116 7.25 14.02 9.68
CA HIS A 116 7.68 15.03 8.71
C HIS A 116 7.85 14.52 7.27
N THR A 117 8.09 13.22 7.08
CA THR A 117 8.17 12.65 5.73
C THR A 117 6.76 12.47 5.16
N GLU A 118 5.81 11.99 5.97
CA GLU A 118 4.43 11.71 5.55
C GLU A 118 3.57 12.98 5.35
N TRP A 119 3.74 14.02 6.18
CA TRP A 119 2.83 15.17 6.22
C TRP A 119 3.46 16.50 5.76
N VAL A 120 2.69 17.29 5.02
CA VAL A 120 2.90 18.75 4.93
C VAL A 120 2.03 19.39 6.00
N MET A 121 2.63 20.25 6.82
CA MET A 121 1.92 21.04 7.81
C MET A 121 1.46 22.36 7.18
N GLU A 122 0.18 22.69 7.28
CA GLU A 122 -0.38 23.89 6.64
C GLU A 122 -1.22 24.73 7.60
N SER A 123 -1.25 26.04 7.35
CA SER A 123 -2.27 26.93 7.93
C SER A 123 -3.62 26.69 7.22
N LYS A 124 -4.74 27.17 7.80
CA LYS A 124 -6.10 26.99 7.23
C LYS A 124 -6.20 27.35 5.73
N GLN A 125 -5.42 28.31 5.24
CA GLN A 125 -5.44 28.77 3.83
C GLN A 125 -4.62 27.90 2.86
N GLY A 126 -3.65 27.11 3.34
CA GLY A 126 -2.76 26.30 2.50
C GLY A 126 -3.36 24.98 2.01
N ALA A 127 -4.40 24.48 2.68
CA ALA A 127 -5.07 23.22 2.35
C ALA A 127 -6.10 23.39 1.21
N ASP A 128 -6.77 24.54 1.13
CA ASP A 128 -7.92 24.76 0.24
C ASP A 128 -7.52 24.77 -1.25
N TRP A 129 -6.34 25.27 -1.62
CA TRP A 129 -5.90 25.24 -3.03
C TRP A 129 -5.38 23.87 -3.47
N LYS A 130 -4.87 23.04 -2.54
CA LYS A 130 -4.29 21.73 -2.87
C LYS A 130 -5.33 20.67 -3.21
N THR A 131 -6.56 20.81 -2.72
CA THR A 131 -7.68 19.97 -3.16
C THR A 131 -8.00 20.14 -4.65
N ASN A 132 -7.59 21.25 -5.28
CA ASN A 132 -7.69 21.45 -6.73
C ASN A 132 -6.57 20.77 -7.54
N LEU A 133 -5.48 20.26 -6.90
CA LEU A 133 -4.39 19.57 -7.60
C LEU A 133 -4.87 18.29 -8.31
N TYR A 134 -5.93 17.67 -7.81
CA TYR A 134 -6.55 16.50 -8.44
C TYR A 134 -7.05 16.80 -9.87
N LYS A 135 -7.49 18.04 -10.14
CA LYS A 135 -7.87 18.44 -11.50
C LYS A 135 -6.66 18.53 -12.44
N TRP A 136 -5.49 18.87 -11.91
CA TRP A 136 -4.23 18.99 -12.66
C TRP A 136 -3.48 17.68 -12.80
N LEU A 137 -3.81 16.67 -11.98
CA LEU A 137 -3.36 15.28 -12.18
C LEU A 137 -4.03 14.59 -13.37
N ARG A 138 -4.97 15.23 -14.07
CA ARG A 138 -5.52 14.71 -15.34
C ARG A 138 -4.50 14.87 -16.45
N VAL A 139 -3.51 13.99 -16.41
CA VAL A 139 -2.49 13.80 -17.41
C VAL A 139 -3.16 13.47 -18.75
N GLN A 140 -2.78 14.16 -19.84
CA GLN A 140 -3.38 13.98 -21.17
C GLN A 140 -3.03 12.64 -21.84
N GLN A 141 -2.02 11.93 -21.33
CA GLN A 141 -1.60 10.63 -21.84
C GLN A 141 -2.63 9.53 -21.52
N SER A 142 -2.74 8.57 -22.43
CA SER A 142 -3.52 7.34 -22.23
C SER A 142 -2.93 6.47 -21.12
N PHE A 143 -3.75 5.58 -20.57
CA PHE A 143 -3.32 4.62 -19.57
C PHE A 143 -2.15 3.75 -20.06
N GLN A 144 -2.20 3.30 -21.31
CA GLN A 144 -1.15 2.50 -21.95
C GLN A 144 0.19 3.23 -21.99
N GLU A 145 0.19 4.50 -22.37
CA GLU A 145 1.41 5.33 -22.41
C GLU A 145 1.97 5.54 -21.00
N MET A 146 1.10 5.74 -20.00
CA MET A 146 1.53 5.88 -18.61
C MET A 146 2.14 4.58 -18.08
N ILE A 147 1.52 3.42 -18.33
CA ILE A 147 2.07 2.11 -17.93
C ILE A 147 3.42 1.87 -18.58
N ALA A 148 3.51 2.02 -19.90
CA ALA A 148 4.75 1.77 -20.64
C ALA A 148 5.89 2.66 -20.11
N PHE A 149 5.60 3.94 -19.82
CA PHE A 149 6.58 4.82 -19.21
C PHE A 149 7.02 4.35 -17.81
N LEU A 150 6.08 3.90 -16.98
CA LEU A 150 6.40 3.38 -15.65
C LEU A 150 7.21 2.08 -15.72
N GLU A 151 6.92 1.18 -16.65
CA GLU A 151 7.69 -0.04 -16.86
C GLU A 151 9.11 0.26 -17.38
N ASP A 152 9.22 1.07 -18.44
CA ASP A 152 10.50 1.31 -19.11
C ASP A 152 11.43 2.23 -18.30
N ARG A 153 10.85 3.15 -17.53
CA ARG A 153 11.61 4.23 -16.87
C ARG A 153 11.55 4.12 -15.36
N TYR A 154 10.36 4.11 -14.76
CA TYR A 154 10.26 4.14 -13.31
C TYR A 154 10.80 2.86 -12.66
N LEU A 155 10.34 1.70 -13.15
CA LEU A 155 10.73 0.40 -12.63
C LEU A 155 12.25 0.20 -12.78
N VAL A 156 12.79 0.42 -13.98
CA VAL A 156 14.21 0.17 -14.30
C VAL A 156 15.14 1.20 -13.65
N ASP A 157 14.82 2.49 -13.74
CA ASP A 157 15.75 3.56 -13.32
C ASP A 157 15.72 3.81 -11.80
N HIS A 158 14.61 3.47 -11.12
CA HIS A 158 14.39 3.82 -9.71
C HIS A 158 14.09 2.60 -8.84
N VAL A 159 13.01 1.85 -9.13
CA VAL A 159 12.50 0.81 -8.22
C VAL A 159 13.47 -0.36 -8.07
N ILE A 160 13.94 -0.92 -9.17
CA ILE A 160 14.78 -2.13 -9.17
C ILE A 160 16.15 -1.88 -8.54
N ARG A 161 16.65 -0.63 -8.60
CA ARG A 161 17.92 -0.23 -8.00
C ARG A 161 17.87 -0.17 -6.47
N GLU A 162 16.68 0.07 -5.90
CA GLU A 162 16.45 0.13 -4.45
C GLU A 162 16.03 -1.21 -3.84
N CYS A 163 15.81 -2.24 -4.68
CA CYS A 163 15.49 -3.58 -4.20
C CYS A 163 16.72 -4.29 -3.64
N ASN A 164 16.56 -4.92 -2.47
CA ASN A 164 17.67 -5.54 -1.74
C ASN A 164 18.10 -6.91 -2.28
N ASN A 165 17.21 -7.61 -2.99
CA ASN A 165 17.45 -8.97 -3.49
C ASN A 165 16.73 -9.22 -4.83
N GLU A 166 17.17 -10.25 -5.56
CA GLU A 166 16.61 -10.60 -6.87
C GLU A 166 15.16 -11.09 -6.82
N ARG A 167 14.70 -11.59 -5.67
CA ARG A 167 13.33 -12.04 -5.50
C ARG A 167 12.35 -10.87 -5.49
N ASP A 168 12.67 -9.82 -4.73
CA ASP A 168 11.89 -8.57 -4.70
C ASP A 168 11.81 -7.96 -6.09
N LYS A 169 12.94 -7.90 -6.81
CA LYS A 169 13.01 -7.42 -8.19
C LYS A 169 12.07 -8.22 -9.10
N SER A 170 12.20 -9.54 -9.09
CA SER A 170 11.40 -10.44 -9.92
C SER A 170 9.91 -10.33 -9.61
N ALA A 171 9.53 -10.21 -8.33
CA ALA A 171 8.14 -10.05 -7.91
C ALA A 171 7.54 -8.75 -8.43
N ILE A 172 8.22 -7.62 -8.24
CA ILE A 172 7.74 -6.32 -8.70
C ILE A 172 7.68 -6.27 -10.23
N GLN A 173 8.73 -6.75 -10.91
CA GLN A 173 8.74 -6.85 -12.38
C GLN A 173 7.59 -7.69 -12.91
N TRP A 174 7.28 -8.81 -12.24
CA TRP A 174 6.17 -9.66 -12.64
C TRP A 174 4.83 -8.92 -12.59
N PHE A 175 4.54 -8.15 -11.53
CA PHE A 175 3.31 -7.35 -11.47
C PHE A 175 3.23 -6.30 -12.58
N PHE A 176 4.33 -5.58 -12.85
CA PHE A 176 4.36 -4.59 -13.93
C PHE A 176 4.13 -5.24 -15.30
N HIS A 177 4.81 -6.36 -15.55
CA HIS A 177 4.65 -7.13 -16.77
C HIS A 177 3.20 -7.61 -16.96
N GLN A 178 2.56 -8.10 -15.90
CA GLN A 178 1.16 -8.52 -15.97
C GLN A 178 0.20 -7.33 -16.16
N ALA A 179 0.48 -6.16 -15.57
CA ALA A 179 -0.30 -4.96 -15.80
C ALA A 179 -0.32 -4.56 -17.28
N VAL A 180 0.83 -4.67 -17.95
CA VAL A 180 0.99 -4.37 -19.39
C VAL A 180 0.33 -5.46 -20.24
N LEU A 181 0.62 -6.72 -19.95
CA LEU A 181 0.16 -7.86 -20.74
C LEU A 181 -1.37 -8.01 -20.70
N GLN A 182 -1.96 -7.87 -19.51
CA GLN A 182 -3.41 -8.02 -19.30
C GLN A 182 -4.17 -6.70 -19.46
N GLN A 183 -3.46 -5.57 -19.58
CA GLN A 183 -4.06 -4.23 -19.55
C GLN A 183 -4.90 -4.00 -18.28
N ASP A 184 -4.45 -4.57 -17.16
CA ASP A 184 -5.18 -4.58 -15.89
C ASP A 184 -4.42 -3.77 -14.82
N VAL A 185 -5.00 -2.63 -14.47
CA VAL A 185 -4.46 -1.70 -13.46
C VAL A 185 -4.36 -2.31 -12.07
N GLN A 186 -5.15 -3.35 -11.76
CA GLN A 186 -5.17 -3.96 -10.44
C GLN A 186 -3.81 -4.59 -10.09
N TYR A 187 -2.97 -4.92 -11.08
CA TYR A 187 -1.63 -5.40 -10.84
C TYR A 187 -0.71 -4.34 -10.18
N PHE A 188 -0.96 -3.03 -10.36
CA PHE A 188 -0.25 -2.01 -9.57
C PHE A 188 -0.66 -2.02 -8.11
N VAL A 189 -1.94 -2.25 -7.84
CA VAL A 189 -2.44 -2.41 -6.46
C VAL A 189 -1.83 -3.66 -5.83
N LYS A 190 -1.77 -4.77 -6.57
CA LYS A 190 -1.11 -6.00 -6.14
C LYS A 190 0.39 -5.80 -5.89
N ALA A 191 1.10 -5.09 -6.76
CA ALA A 191 2.49 -4.72 -6.53
C ALA A 191 2.64 -3.92 -5.23
N TYR A 192 1.82 -2.87 -5.07
CA TYR A 192 1.81 -1.99 -3.89
C TYR A 192 1.49 -2.73 -2.59
N THR A 193 0.64 -3.75 -2.67
CA THR A 193 0.20 -4.58 -1.54
C THR A 193 0.95 -5.91 -1.44
N SER A 194 2.02 -6.13 -2.21
CA SER A 194 2.83 -7.35 -2.13
C SER A 194 3.81 -7.32 -0.95
N ILE A 195 4.34 -8.49 -0.54
CA ILE A 195 5.45 -8.55 0.42
C ILE A 195 6.75 -8.28 -0.35
N SER A 196 7.00 -7.01 -0.63
CA SER A 196 8.17 -6.49 -1.33
C SER A 196 8.40 -5.03 -0.91
N PRO A 197 9.60 -4.46 -1.13
CA PRO A 197 9.89 -3.07 -0.78
C PRO A 197 9.16 -2.04 -1.66
N PHE A 198 8.36 -2.46 -2.65
CA PHE A 198 7.72 -1.52 -3.58
C PHE A 198 6.85 -0.47 -2.87
N TYR A 199 6.14 -0.86 -1.81
CA TYR A 199 5.37 0.07 -0.98
C TYR A 199 6.23 1.22 -0.44
N SER A 200 7.36 0.91 0.20
CA SER A 200 8.20 1.92 0.86
C SER A 200 8.91 2.79 -0.17
N ILE A 201 9.37 2.20 -1.26
CA ILE A 201 9.97 2.90 -2.40
C ILE A 201 8.99 3.92 -2.99
N VAL A 202 7.76 3.50 -3.33
CA VAL A 202 6.77 4.39 -3.94
C VAL A 202 6.38 5.52 -2.99
N ASN A 203 6.11 5.23 -1.72
CA ASN A 203 5.70 6.27 -0.78
C ASN A 203 6.83 7.27 -0.50
N THR A 204 8.09 6.82 -0.41
CA THR A 204 9.26 7.70 -0.27
C THR A 204 9.38 8.62 -1.49
N HIS A 205 9.34 8.05 -2.70
CA HIS A 205 9.40 8.82 -3.93
C HIS A 205 8.25 9.83 -4.07
N MET A 206 7.02 9.44 -3.72
CA MET A 206 5.87 10.34 -3.72
C MET A 206 6.07 11.49 -2.74
N ALA A 207 6.50 11.18 -1.51
CA ALA A 207 6.71 12.18 -0.46
C ALA A 207 7.70 13.28 -0.87
N GLU A 208 8.74 12.91 -1.63
CA GLU A 208 9.81 13.82 -2.04
C GLU A 208 9.52 14.57 -3.35
N SER A 209 8.81 13.92 -4.29
CA SER A 209 8.76 14.35 -5.69
C SER A 209 7.36 14.73 -6.19
N LEU A 210 6.26 14.22 -5.59
CA LEU A 210 4.92 14.44 -6.14
C LEU A 210 4.52 15.92 -6.15
N LEU A 211 4.85 16.69 -5.10
CA LEU A 211 4.56 18.13 -5.09
C LEU A 211 5.45 18.93 -6.06
N ARG A 212 6.64 18.42 -6.42
CA ARG A 212 7.54 19.07 -7.38
C ARG A 212 7.02 18.95 -8.81
N PHE A 213 6.30 17.87 -9.12
CA PHE A 213 5.59 17.69 -10.39
C PHE A 213 4.71 18.91 -10.76
N PHE A 214 4.10 19.59 -9.77
CA PHE A 214 3.25 20.77 -10.00
C PHE A 214 3.98 22.11 -10.02
N ARG A 215 5.26 22.19 -9.61
CA ARG A 215 6.06 23.45 -9.64
C ARG A 215 6.45 23.88 -11.05
N TRP A 216 6.16 23.03 -12.04
CA TRP A 216 6.82 23.05 -13.33
C TRP A 216 6.39 24.17 -14.25
N ASP A 217 5.18 24.68 -14.08
CA ASP A 217 4.57 25.63 -15.00
C ASP A 217 5.29 27.01 -15.03
N SER A 218 6.28 27.24 -14.16
CA SER A 218 7.05 28.49 -14.09
C SER A 218 8.50 28.45 -14.60
N ASP A 219 9.11 27.29 -14.83
CA ASP A 219 10.54 27.19 -15.24
C ASP A 219 10.69 26.19 -16.41
N THR A 220 11.20 26.66 -17.55
CA THR A 220 11.08 26.08 -18.91
C THR A 220 11.79 24.75 -19.20
N ARG A 221 12.05 23.88 -18.21
CA ARG A 221 12.65 22.56 -18.48
C ARG A 221 11.50 21.52 -18.76
N HIS A 222 11.74 20.20 -18.78
CA HIS A 222 10.68 19.18 -18.49
C HIS A 222 10.88 18.46 -17.13
N PRO A 223 9.81 17.99 -16.42
CA PRO A 223 9.96 17.29 -15.15
C PRO A 223 10.86 16.07 -15.31
N ASN A 224 11.68 15.78 -14.30
CA ASN A 224 12.58 14.63 -14.38
C ASN A 224 11.78 13.32 -14.40
N THR A 225 12.44 12.22 -14.79
CA THR A 225 11.80 10.90 -14.91
C THR A 225 11.03 10.50 -13.66
N LEU A 226 11.57 10.77 -12.46
CA LEU A 226 10.97 10.38 -11.19
C LEU A 226 9.70 11.20 -10.88
N GLU A 227 9.77 12.51 -11.00
CA GLU A 227 8.62 13.41 -10.77
C GLU A 227 7.46 13.08 -11.71
N LYS A 228 7.78 12.84 -12.99
CA LYS A 228 6.80 12.42 -14.00
C LYS A 228 6.19 11.05 -13.66
N SER A 229 6.99 10.11 -13.17
CA SER A 229 6.54 8.80 -12.73
C SER A 229 5.57 8.90 -11.55
N MET A 230 5.85 9.77 -10.57
CA MET A 230 4.95 9.98 -9.42
C MET A 230 3.62 10.60 -9.85
N GLY A 231 3.66 11.56 -10.77
CA GLY A 231 2.45 12.13 -11.38
C GLY A 231 1.62 11.08 -12.11
N TYR A 232 2.25 10.17 -12.86
CA TYR A 232 1.56 9.08 -13.56
C TYR A 232 0.95 8.06 -12.58
N LEU A 233 1.69 7.60 -11.58
CA LEU A 233 1.16 6.69 -10.55
C LEU A 233 -0.02 7.32 -9.80
N ALA A 234 0.12 8.56 -9.33
CA ALA A 234 -0.98 9.26 -8.67
C ALA A 234 -2.19 9.42 -9.59
N SER A 235 -1.99 9.80 -10.85
CA SER A 235 -3.05 9.94 -11.85
C SER A 235 -3.79 8.62 -12.08
N ILE A 236 -3.06 7.51 -12.24
CA ILE A 236 -3.65 6.18 -12.43
C ILE A 236 -4.54 5.83 -11.24
N PHE A 237 -4.02 5.89 -10.01
CA PHE A 237 -4.79 5.51 -8.83
C PHE A 237 -6.01 6.40 -8.59
N ILE A 238 -5.91 7.70 -8.90
CA ILE A 238 -6.99 8.67 -8.67
C ILE A 238 -8.08 8.61 -9.76
N ASN A 239 -7.68 8.38 -11.03
CA ASN A 239 -8.56 8.62 -12.18
C ASN A 239 -8.89 7.36 -13.00
N HIS A 240 -8.20 6.22 -12.84
CA HIS A 240 -8.44 5.05 -13.69
C HIS A 240 -9.85 4.49 -13.46
N PRO A 241 -10.69 4.31 -14.50
CA PRO A 241 -12.08 3.90 -14.36
C PRO A 241 -12.27 2.61 -13.54
N ASP A 242 -11.44 1.59 -13.78
CA ASP A 242 -11.54 0.32 -13.07
C ASP A 242 -11.21 0.47 -11.57
N LEU A 243 -10.25 1.33 -11.21
CA LEU A 243 -9.95 1.60 -9.81
C LEU A 243 -11.05 2.42 -9.14
N ARG A 244 -11.72 3.32 -9.88
CA ARG A 244 -12.86 4.10 -9.37
C ARG A 244 -14.03 3.22 -8.92
N THR A 245 -14.16 2.01 -9.45
CA THR A 245 -15.19 1.05 -8.99
C THR A 245 -14.99 0.64 -7.52
N PHE A 246 -13.78 0.83 -6.97
CA PHE A 246 -13.41 0.57 -5.59
C PHE A 246 -13.46 1.82 -4.70
N SER A 247 -14.06 2.93 -5.15
CA SER A 247 -14.19 4.15 -4.33
C SER A 247 -14.75 3.88 -2.93
N TYR A 248 -14.23 4.61 -1.94
CA TYR A 248 -14.60 4.42 -0.54
C TYR A 248 -15.00 5.74 0.14
N THR A 249 -16.07 5.67 0.93
CA THR A 249 -16.45 6.67 1.94
C THR A 249 -16.82 5.95 3.23
N GLY A 250 -16.55 6.56 4.37
CA GLY A 250 -16.74 5.94 5.68
C GLY A 250 -15.53 6.08 6.58
N ILE A 251 -15.48 5.26 7.61
CA ILE A 251 -14.40 5.27 8.62
C ILE A 251 -13.35 4.24 8.25
N THR A 252 -12.08 4.58 8.37
CA THR A 252 -10.97 3.63 8.22
C THR A 252 -9.89 3.90 9.26
N TYR A 253 -9.12 2.87 9.60
CA TYR A 253 -8.25 2.83 10.77
C TYR A 253 -6.79 2.62 10.37
N ARG A 254 -5.86 3.29 11.05
CA ARG A 254 -4.42 3.08 10.88
C ARG A 254 -3.76 2.96 12.24
N GLY A 255 -3.20 1.79 12.53
CA GLY A 255 -2.33 1.60 13.69
C GLY A 255 -0.94 2.17 13.41
N LEU A 256 -0.40 2.94 14.35
CA LEU A 256 0.92 3.55 14.26
C LEU A 256 1.67 3.35 15.59
N MET A 257 3.00 3.34 15.52
CA MET A 257 3.88 3.44 16.69
C MET A 257 4.59 4.79 16.65
N LEU A 258 4.16 5.74 17.49
CA LEU A 258 4.64 7.12 17.44
C LEU A 258 5.49 7.48 18.65
N CYS A 259 6.56 8.25 18.47
CA CYS A 259 7.26 8.83 19.61
C CYS A 259 6.61 10.15 20.08
N GLN A 260 7.04 10.67 21.23
CA GLN A 260 6.53 11.93 21.76
C GLN A 260 6.67 13.10 20.75
N TYR A 261 7.77 13.11 20.00
CA TYR A 261 8.02 14.13 18.99
C TYR A 261 7.02 14.04 17.83
N ASP A 262 6.76 12.83 17.33
CA ASP A 262 5.75 12.58 16.28
C ASP A 262 4.35 13.00 16.75
N LEU A 263 3.98 12.65 17.98
CA LEU A 263 2.70 13.03 18.57
C LEU A 263 2.50 14.53 18.67
N SER A 264 3.57 15.29 18.93
CA SER A 264 3.50 16.76 19.03
C SER A 264 3.04 17.44 17.73
N VAL A 265 3.14 16.75 16.59
CA VAL A 265 2.62 17.24 15.32
C VAL A 265 1.09 17.27 15.32
N TYR A 266 0.45 16.32 16.00
CA TYR A 266 -1.00 16.18 16.07
C TYR A 266 -1.58 17.13 17.11
N ASN A 267 -2.30 18.15 16.66
CA ASN A 267 -2.98 19.12 17.52
C ASN A 267 -4.41 19.30 17.04
N VAL A 268 -5.36 19.33 17.96
CA VAL A 268 -6.79 19.52 17.63
C VAL A 268 -6.98 20.82 16.85
N GLY A 269 -7.76 20.76 15.77
CA GLY A 269 -8.03 21.85 14.83
C GLY A 269 -6.92 22.11 13.80
N LYS A 270 -5.78 21.42 13.88
CA LYS A 270 -4.72 21.49 12.88
C LYS A 270 -5.08 20.64 11.66
N ARG A 271 -4.72 21.14 10.47
CA ARG A 271 -4.88 20.43 9.21
C ARG A 271 -3.56 19.85 8.73
N LEU A 272 -3.61 18.60 8.32
CA LEU A 272 -2.47 17.86 7.79
C LEU A 272 -2.77 17.42 6.36
N LEU A 273 -1.78 17.53 5.47
CA LEU A 273 -1.87 17.05 4.09
C LEU A 273 -0.89 15.89 3.88
N ASN A 274 -1.37 14.73 3.46
CA ASN A 274 -0.48 13.60 3.19
C ASN A 274 0.23 13.77 1.84
N LYS A 275 1.51 13.43 1.77
CA LYS A 275 2.31 13.56 0.54
C LYS A 275 2.31 12.32 -0.34
N SER A 276 2.07 11.16 0.26
CA SER A 276 2.05 9.85 -0.37
C SER A 276 0.72 9.15 -0.11
N PHE A 277 0.54 7.94 -0.61
CA PHE A 277 -0.59 7.13 -0.20
C PHE A 277 -0.55 6.84 1.32
N LEU A 278 -1.72 6.65 1.93
CA LEU A 278 -1.82 6.11 3.29
C LEU A 278 -2.58 4.79 3.27
N SER A 279 -1.91 3.71 3.68
CA SER A 279 -2.56 2.42 3.93
C SER A 279 -3.32 2.47 5.26
N THR A 280 -4.59 2.09 5.22
CA THR A 280 -5.49 1.98 6.36
C THR A 280 -6.30 0.69 6.23
N SER A 281 -7.03 0.27 7.26
CA SER A 281 -7.93 -0.88 7.21
C SER A 281 -9.34 -0.48 7.61
N ILE A 282 -10.34 -1.01 6.91
CA ILE A 282 -11.74 -0.89 7.35
C ILE A 282 -11.98 -1.66 8.66
N ASP A 283 -11.16 -2.66 8.95
CA ASP A 283 -11.24 -3.46 10.17
C ASP A 283 -10.32 -2.85 11.24
N ARG A 284 -10.95 -2.38 12.31
CA ARG A 284 -10.25 -1.78 13.45
C ARG A 284 -9.26 -2.75 14.08
N CYS A 285 -9.64 -4.01 14.31
CA CYS A 285 -8.77 -4.99 14.95
C CYS A 285 -7.55 -5.30 14.09
N VAL A 286 -7.72 -5.33 12.76
CA VAL A 286 -6.59 -5.45 11.84
C VAL A 286 -5.65 -4.26 11.97
N ALA A 287 -6.17 -3.03 11.94
CA ALA A 287 -5.34 -1.83 12.11
C ALA A 287 -4.61 -1.81 13.46
N GLU A 288 -5.27 -2.20 14.54
CA GLU A 288 -4.66 -2.31 15.87
C GLU A 288 -3.54 -3.35 15.92
N SER A 289 -3.66 -4.47 15.18
CA SER A 289 -2.60 -5.49 15.09
C SER A 289 -1.29 -4.94 14.52
N PHE A 290 -1.37 -3.96 13.60
CA PHE A 290 -0.21 -3.24 13.07
C PHE A 290 0.36 -2.23 14.06
N ALA A 291 -0.44 -1.76 15.01
CA ALA A 291 -0.04 -0.82 16.07
C ALA A 291 0.82 -1.48 17.18
N GLY A 292 1.18 -2.76 17.03
CA GLY A 292 2.15 -3.44 17.90
C GLY A 292 1.56 -4.38 18.96
N VAL A 293 0.35 -4.91 18.75
CA VAL A 293 -0.36 -5.71 19.78
C VAL A 293 0.22 -7.12 20.04
N ASP A 294 1.14 -7.64 19.21
CA ASP A 294 1.86 -8.91 19.51
C ASP A 294 3.36 -8.74 19.80
N ARG A 295 3.80 -7.51 20.10
CA ARG A 295 5.20 -7.19 20.43
C ARG A 295 5.37 -6.74 21.87
N ALA A 296 4.93 -7.57 22.82
CA ALA A 296 5.13 -7.37 24.26
C ALA A 296 6.60 -7.04 24.65
N ASN A 297 7.58 -7.30 23.76
CA ASN A 297 9.01 -7.10 24.01
C ASN A 297 9.66 -5.87 23.35
N PHE A 298 8.92 -5.00 22.63
CA PHE A 298 9.52 -3.81 21.98
C PHE A 298 9.00 -2.46 22.49
N MET A 299 8.30 -2.44 23.63
CA MET A 299 8.00 -1.19 24.33
C MET A 299 9.32 -0.49 24.69
N ARG A 300 9.72 0.49 23.88
CA ARG A 300 10.91 1.29 24.16
C ARG A 300 10.58 2.19 25.33
N ARG A 301 11.17 1.88 26.48
CA ARG A 301 11.17 2.75 27.64
C ARG A 301 12.55 3.36 27.81
N ASN A 302 12.60 4.59 28.30
CA ASN A 302 13.88 5.20 28.64
C ASN A 302 14.43 4.59 29.95
N LEU A 303 15.63 5.00 30.37
CA LEU A 303 16.24 4.55 31.63
C LEU A 303 15.41 4.90 32.88
N ASN A 304 14.51 5.88 32.77
CA ASN A 304 13.58 6.29 33.83
C ASN A 304 12.24 5.54 33.76
N ASN A 305 12.13 4.55 32.87
CA ASN A 305 10.92 3.75 32.63
C ASN A 305 9.75 4.49 31.95
N ASP A 306 9.96 5.70 31.45
CA ASP A 306 8.97 6.45 30.67
C ASP A 306 8.80 5.84 29.28
N LEU A 307 7.57 5.87 28.75
CA LEU A 307 7.28 5.45 27.38
C LEU A 307 7.98 6.37 26.37
N ILE A 308 8.78 5.78 25.48
CA ILE A 308 9.39 6.49 24.34
C ILE A 308 8.50 6.39 23.11
N GLN A 309 7.73 5.30 22.99
CA GLN A 309 6.83 5.03 21.88
C GLN A 309 5.43 4.71 22.39
N TYR A 310 4.44 5.22 21.67
CA TYR A 310 3.03 5.12 21.98
C TYR A 310 2.32 4.41 20.83
N THR A 311 1.69 3.29 21.15
CA THR A 311 0.71 2.66 20.27
C THR A 311 -0.45 3.62 20.04
N THR A 312 -0.62 4.05 18.80
CA THR A 312 -1.58 5.06 18.40
C THR A 312 -2.52 4.50 17.34
N LEU A 313 -3.81 4.77 17.46
CA LEU A 313 -4.80 4.46 16.44
C LEU A 313 -5.32 5.77 15.81
N CYS A 314 -5.03 5.96 14.53
CA CYS A 314 -5.63 7.03 13.76
C CYS A 314 -6.95 6.55 13.13
N ILE A 315 -8.01 7.34 13.31
CA ILE A 315 -9.36 7.08 12.81
C ILE A 315 -9.66 8.13 11.76
N TYR A 316 -9.70 7.73 10.49
CA TYR A 316 -9.96 8.64 9.37
C TYR A 316 -11.41 8.55 8.94
N LYS A 317 -12.10 9.68 8.90
CA LYS A 317 -13.44 9.81 8.31
C LYS A 317 -13.30 10.35 6.88
N ILE A 318 -13.51 9.47 5.91
CA ILE A 318 -13.50 9.76 4.48
C ILE A 318 -14.90 10.14 4.02
N THR A 319 -15.02 11.30 3.38
CA THR A 319 -16.28 11.87 2.91
C THR A 319 -16.36 11.94 1.38
N ASN A 320 -15.21 12.02 0.70
CA ASN A 320 -15.11 12.08 -0.75
C ASN A 320 -14.78 10.71 -1.35
N SER A 321 -15.64 10.22 -2.23
CA SER A 321 -15.44 8.94 -2.94
C SER A 321 -14.22 8.93 -3.87
N SER A 322 -13.58 10.08 -4.11
CA SER A 322 -12.42 10.19 -5.00
C SER A 322 -11.07 10.10 -4.29
N THR A 323 -11.05 10.08 -2.95
CA THR A 323 -9.83 10.23 -2.16
C THR A 323 -9.42 8.96 -1.44
N ALA A 324 -10.24 7.92 -1.48
CA ALA A 324 -9.88 6.61 -0.97
C ALA A 324 -10.44 5.48 -1.84
N LEU A 325 -9.73 4.35 -1.85
CA LEU A 325 -10.13 3.12 -2.53
C LEU A 325 -10.18 1.96 -1.52
N ASN A 326 -11.26 1.20 -1.48
CA ASN A 326 -11.33 -0.08 -0.78
C ASN A 326 -10.68 -1.16 -1.65
N ILE A 327 -9.40 -1.41 -1.41
CA ILE A 327 -8.58 -2.31 -2.23
C ILE A 327 -8.48 -3.72 -1.67
N GLY A 328 -9.20 -4.04 -0.57
CA GLY A 328 -9.13 -5.34 0.08
C GLY A 328 -9.35 -6.52 -0.88
N THR A 329 -10.29 -6.40 -1.83
CA THR A 329 -10.59 -7.50 -2.78
C THR A 329 -9.56 -7.68 -3.90
N ILE A 330 -8.72 -6.66 -4.15
CA ILE A 330 -7.73 -6.64 -5.24
C ILE A 330 -6.28 -6.59 -4.73
N SER A 331 -6.10 -6.62 -3.42
CA SER A 331 -4.82 -6.66 -2.71
C SER A 331 -4.18 -8.05 -2.79
N GLU A 332 -2.84 -8.11 -2.72
CA GLU A 332 -2.10 -9.35 -2.44
C GLU A 332 -2.28 -9.83 -1.00
N VAL A 333 -2.82 -9.02 -0.09
CA VAL A 333 -3.15 -9.44 1.27
C VAL A 333 -4.61 -9.08 1.60
N PRO A 334 -5.60 -9.80 1.03
CA PRO A 334 -7.01 -9.43 1.16
C PRO A 334 -7.53 -9.36 2.60
N LEU A 335 -6.90 -10.11 3.50
CA LEU A 335 -7.26 -10.19 4.92
C LEU A 335 -6.99 -8.88 5.68
N GLU A 336 -6.11 -8.03 5.15
CA GLU A 336 -5.86 -6.71 5.74
C GLU A 336 -7.03 -5.75 5.50
N GLN A 337 -7.98 -6.09 4.62
CA GLN A 337 -9.14 -5.28 4.25
C GLN A 337 -8.75 -3.80 4.02
N GLU A 338 -7.67 -3.63 3.25
CA GLU A 338 -6.99 -2.36 3.12
C GLU A 338 -7.87 -1.33 2.38
N VAL A 339 -7.95 -0.14 2.97
CA VAL A 339 -8.44 1.08 2.33
C VAL A 339 -7.22 1.97 2.08
N LEU A 340 -7.00 2.32 0.83
CA LEU A 340 -5.89 3.15 0.40
C LEU A 340 -6.36 4.59 0.23
N ILE A 341 -5.87 5.50 1.08
CA ILE A 341 -6.10 6.94 0.94
C ILE A 341 -5.09 7.49 -0.07
N MET A 342 -5.59 8.22 -1.06
CA MET A 342 -4.83 8.83 -2.13
C MET A 342 -3.89 9.93 -1.59
N PRO A 343 -2.79 10.28 -2.28
CA PRO A 343 -1.94 11.39 -1.87
C PRO A 343 -2.68 12.73 -1.95
N LEU A 344 -2.18 13.74 -1.25
CA LEU A 344 -2.69 15.13 -1.29
C LEU A 344 -4.11 15.29 -0.74
N CYS A 345 -4.54 14.40 0.15
CA CYS A 345 -5.76 14.55 0.94
C CYS A 345 -5.47 15.38 2.20
N ALA A 346 -6.37 16.30 2.52
CA ALA A 346 -6.26 17.13 3.71
C ALA A 346 -7.19 16.60 4.80
N PHE A 347 -6.66 16.52 6.02
CA PHE A 347 -7.38 16.04 7.19
C PHE A 347 -7.27 17.03 8.34
N GLU A 348 -8.38 17.33 8.98
CA GLU A 348 -8.42 18.09 10.23
C GLU A 348 -8.43 17.14 11.42
N ILE A 349 -7.60 17.43 12.42
CA ILE A 349 -7.57 16.64 13.66
C ILE A 349 -8.72 17.11 14.54
N ILE A 350 -9.69 16.23 14.76
CA ILE A 350 -10.93 16.53 15.48
C ILE A 350 -10.78 16.30 16.98
N SER A 351 -10.15 15.19 17.37
CA SER A 351 -9.93 14.87 18.77
C SER A 351 -8.70 14.00 18.98
N ILE A 352 -8.13 14.08 20.18
CA ILE A 352 -7.04 13.22 20.65
C ILE A 352 -7.46 12.70 22.02
N LYS A 353 -7.57 11.37 22.15
CA LYS A 353 -7.93 10.70 23.40
C LYS A 353 -6.73 9.89 23.87
N GLN A 354 -6.37 10.05 25.14
CA GLN A 354 -5.32 9.25 25.77
C GLN A 354 -5.99 8.24 26.70
N HIS A 355 -5.70 6.97 26.50
CA HIS A 355 -6.22 5.86 27.29
C HIS A 355 -5.22 5.45 28.36
N SER A 356 -5.73 4.97 29.49
CA SER A 356 -4.88 4.37 30.51
C SER A 356 -4.47 2.96 30.06
N SER A 357 -3.24 2.54 30.41
CA SER A 357 -2.68 1.24 29.98
C SER A 357 -3.48 0.01 30.44
N ASN A 358 -4.44 0.19 31.34
CA ASN A 358 -5.28 -0.88 31.87
C ASN A 358 -6.57 -1.09 31.07
N GLU A 359 -6.95 -0.13 30.21
CA GLU A 359 -8.24 -0.12 29.50
C GLU A 359 -8.12 -0.52 28.02
N SER A 360 -6.96 -0.29 27.41
CA SER A 360 -6.72 -0.58 26.00
C SER A 360 -5.24 -0.79 25.71
N ASN A 361 -4.93 -1.64 24.73
CA ASN A 361 -3.59 -1.76 24.16
C ASN A 361 -3.22 -0.55 23.28
N ILE A 362 -4.20 0.30 22.95
CA ILE A 362 -4.01 1.58 22.28
C ILE A 362 -3.86 2.66 23.34
N HIS A 363 -2.73 3.37 23.34
CA HIS A 363 -2.47 4.46 24.27
C HIS A 363 -3.14 5.75 23.83
N ILE A 364 -3.18 6.00 22.52
CA ILE A 364 -3.66 7.26 21.95
C ILE A 364 -4.58 6.96 20.77
N GLU A 365 -5.74 7.58 20.74
CA GLU A 365 -6.61 7.63 19.57
C GLU A 365 -6.63 9.04 19.00
N ILE A 366 -6.47 9.15 17.69
CA ILE A 366 -6.50 10.43 16.97
C ILE A 366 -7.62 10.33 15.94
N GLU A 367 -8.64 11.17 16.09
CA GLU A 367 -9.74 11.27 15.13
C GLU A 367 -9.40 12.35 14.09
N LEU A 368 -9.42 11.97 12.81
CA LEU A 368 -9.16 12.83 11.68
C LEU A 368 -10.38 12.85 10.74
N GLU A 369 -10.81 14.03 10.34
CA GLU A 369 -11.90 14.19 9.36
C GLU A 369 -11.37 14.82 8.09
N GLU A 370 -11.75 14.24 6.95
CA GLU A 370 -11.37 14.76 5.65
C GLU A 370 -11.91 16.19 5.45
N CYS A 371 -11.03 17.10 5.06
CA CYS A 371 -11.41 18.45 4.71
C CYS A 371 -12.18 18.44 3.39
N VAL A 372 -13.40 18.98 3.40
CA VAL A 372 -14.16 19.23 2.16
C VAL A 372 -13.51 20.40 1.43
N GLY A 373 -13.13 20.20 0.16
CA GLY A 373 -12.62 21.28 -0.66
C GLY A 373 -13.68 22.37 -0.80
N SER A 374 -13.32 23.62 -0.54
CA SER A 374 -14.21 24.77 -0.73
C SER A 374 -14.73 24.76 -2.16
N SER A 375 -16.05 24.81 -2.31
CA SER A 375 -16.65 24.90 -3.63
C SER A 375 -16.20 26.22 -4.26
N VAL A 376 -15.91 26.24 -5.57
CA VAL A 376 -15.47 27.45 -6.29
C VAL A 376 -16.47 28.62 -6.14
N ASN A 377 -17.71 28.34 -5.72
CA ASN A 377 -18.74 29.35 -5.48
C ASN A 377 -18.49 30.19 -4.22
N ASP A 378 -17.70 29.72 -3.25
CA ASP A 378 -17.42 30.46 -2.01
C ASP A 378 -16.30 31.52 -2.19
N ILE A 379 -15.66 31.57 -3.37
CA ILE A 379 -14.59 32.51 -3.70
C ILE A 379 -15.13 33.74 -4.47
N ASN A 380 -16.41 33.73 -4.86
CA ASN A 380 -16.99 34.75 -5.74
C ASN A 380 -17.59 35.99 -5.04
N GLU A 381 -17.50 36.12 -3.72
CA GLU A 381 -18.10 37.28 -3.00
C GLU A 381 -17.10 38.30 -2.40
N SER A 382 -15.87 38.37 -2.92
CA SER A 382 -15.07 39.59 -2.73
C SER A 382 -14.38 40.02 -4.02
N THR A 383 -15.00 41.01 -4.65
CA THR A 383 -14.60 41.75 -5.85
C THR A 383 -13.12 42.15 -5.87
N HIS A 384 -12.36 41.62 -6.84
CA HIS A 384 -11.66 42.36 -7.91
C HIS A 384 -10.46 41.56 -8.43
N SER A 385 -10.39 41.43 -9.76
CA SER A 385 -9.31 40.85 -10.57
C SER A 385 -8.98 39.37 -10.32
N VAL A 386 -9.20 38.54 -11.35
CA VAL A 386 -8.47 37.27 -11.51
C VAL A 386 -6.98 37.62 -11.49
N PRO A 387 -6.18 37.17 -10.50
CA PRO A 387 -4.75 37.42 -10.55
C PRO A 387 -4.17 36.50 -11.63
N GLN A 388 -3.59 37.07 -12.68
CA GLN A 388 -2.69 36.37 -13.63
C GLN A 388 -1.40 35.83 -12.96
N ASN A 389 -1.40 35.61 -11.64
CA ASN A 389 -0.29 35.17 -10.81
C ASN A 389 -0.73 34.05 -9.85
N LEU A 390 -1.54 33.09 -10.33
CA LEU A 390 -1.83 31.84 -9.61
C LEU A 390 -0.76 30.76 -9.85
N HIS A 391 0.50 31.15 -10.08
CA HIS A 391 1.63 30.27 -9.78
C HIS A 391 1.88 30.38 -8.27
N PRO A 392 1.56 29.36 -7.47
CA PRO A 392 2.01 29.36 -6.09
C PRO A 392 3.53 29.29 -6.13
N ARG A 393 4.21 30.36 -5.69
CA ARG A 393 5.59 30.25 -5.22
C ARG A 393 5.55 29.22 -4.10
N ILE A 394 5.90 27.98 -4.41
CA ILE A 394 6.00 26.91 -3.42
C ILE A 394 7.28 27.15 -2.63
N VAL A 395 7.20 28.05 -1.65
CA VAL A 395 8.22 28.18 -0.61
C VAL A 395 7.87 27.13 0.44
N CYS A 396 8.80 26.20 0.66
CA CYS A 396 8.68 25.11 1.63
C CYS A 396 8.55 25.62 3.06
#